data_AF-A0A351D0Q0-F1
#
_entry.id   AF-A0A351D0Q0-F1
#
_cell.length_a   1.000
_cell.length_b   1.000
_cell.length_c   1.000
_cell.angle_alpha   90.00
_cell.angle_beta   90.00
_cell.angle_gamma   90.00
#
_symmetry.space_group_name_H-M   'P 1'
#
loop_
_entity.id
_entity.type
_entity.pdbx_description
1 polymer ?
#
loop_
_entity_poly.entity_id
_entity_poly.type
_entity_poly.pdbx_seq_one_letter_code
_entity_poly.pdbx_strand_id
1 'polypeptide(L)'
;ESARRDMSNINLKGATLQYPIVATHAGSTVVMRPASEGTGIIAGGTMRAVFEAVGVRDVLAKCIGSTNPVNVVRATLKGLRAINSPENVAAKRGKSVAEILA
;
A
#
# COMPACT_ATOMS: atom_id res chain seq x y z
N GLU A 1 6.22 19.36 -11.64
CA GLU A 1 7.12 19.56 -10.49
C GLU A 1 6.65 19.01 -9.13
N SER A 2 5.44 19.31 -8.64
CA SER A 2 5.06 18.91 -7.27
C SER A 2 5.14 17.40 -6.96
N ALA A 3 4.80 16.51 -7.91
CA ALA A 3 4.89 15.07 -7.71
C ALA A 3 6.32 14.57 -7.48
N ARG A 4 7.32 15.16 -8.16
CA ARG A 4 8.74 14.79 -7.98
C ARG A 4 9.25 15.18 -6.60
N ARG A 5 8.72 16.26 -6.02
CA ARG A 5 9.12 16.76 -4.69
C ARG A 5 8.52 15.96 -3.53
N ASP A 6 7.36 15.32 -3.73
CA ASP A 6 6.65 14.54 -2.70
C ASP A 6 6.83 13.01 -2.88
N MET A 7 7.96 12.59 -3.44
CA MET A 7 8.32 11.18 -3.55
C MET A 7 8.64 10.60 -2.17
N SER A 8 8.16 9.38 -1.91
CA SER A 8 8.36 8.67 -0.65
C SER A 8 8.67 7.20 -0.92
N ASN A 9 9.62 6.63 -0.19
CA ASN A 9 9.92 5.20 -0.25
C ASN A 9 8.83 4.39 0.45
N ILE A 10 8.43 3.27 -0.17
CA ILE A 10 7.40 2.36 0.34
C ILE A 10 8.04 1.01 0.66
N ASN A 11 7.78 0.49 1.86
CA ASN A 11 8.34 -0.79 2.32
C ASN A 11 7.48 -1.96 1.82
N LEU A 12 7.85 -2.56 0.69
CA LEU A 12 7.15 -3.73 0.14
C LEU A 12 7.77 -5.06 0.62
N LYS A 13 6.99 -6.14 0.56
CA LYS A 13 7.45 -7.52 0.77
C LYS A 13 7.60 -8.19 -0.60
N GLY A 14 8.80 -8.16 -1.16
CA GLY A 14 9.02 -8.63 -2.53
C GLY A 14 8.14 -7.84 -3.51
N ALA A 15 7.20 -8.52 -4.18
CA ALA A 15 6.31 -7.91 -5.16
C ALA A 15 4.90 -7.55 -4.62
N THR A 16 4.66 -7.74 -3.32
CA THR A 16 3.33 -7.59 -2.67
C THR A 16 3.41 -6.72 -1.40
N LEU A 17 2.25 -6.49 -0.77
CA LEU A 17 2.13 -5.72 0.48
C LEU A 17 2.57 -6.55 1.70
N GLN A 18 2.98 -5.88 2.78
CA GLN A 18 3.35 -6.56 4.03
C GLN A 18 2.13 -7.21 4.73
N TYR A 19 0.99 -6.52 4.73
CA TYR A 19 -0.25 -6.94 5.38
C TYR A 19 -1.46 -6.22 4.77
N PRO A 20 -2.71 -6.65 5.05
CA PRO A 20 -3.92 -5.95 4.64
C PRO A 20 -4.01 -4.53 5.19
N ILE A 21 -4.40 -3.56 4.36
CA ILE A 21 -4.48 -2.14 4.71
C ILE A 21 -5.86 -1.61 4.32
N VAL A 22 -6.41 -0.77 5.20
CA VAL A 22 -7.56 0.07 4.90
C VAL A 22 -7.15 1.51 5.11
N ALA A 23 -7.38 2.35 4.12
CA ALA A 23 -7.05 3.77 4.19
C ALA A 23 -8.18 4.62 3.62
N THR A 24 -8.46 5.73 4.30
CA THR A 24 -9.54 6.65 3.92
C THR A 24 -8.99 8.05 3.71
N HIS A 25 -9.46 8.68 2.63
CA HIS A 25 -9.29 10.10 2.36
C HIS A 25 -10.62 10.68 1.86
N ALA A 26 -11.16 11.66 2.59
CA ALA A 26 -12.50 12.19 2.36
C ALA A 26 -13.54 11.05 2.25
N GLY A 27 -14.38 11.04 1.21
CA GLY A 27 -15.37 10.00 0.98
C GLY A 27 -14.86 8.72 0.29
N SER A 28 -13.55 8.58 0.08
CA SER A 28 -12.95 7.42 -0.61
C SER A 28 -12.22 6.53 0.40
N THR A 29 -12.69 5.31 0.57
CA THR A 29 -12.02 4.28 1.39
C THR A 29 -11.44 3.21 0.48
N VAL A 30 -10.13 3.01 0.52
CA VAL A 30 -9.45 1.96 -0.23
C VAL A 30 -9.08 0.82 0.71
N VAL A 31 -9.38 -0.39 0.26
CA VAL A 31 -8.99 -1.64 0.90
C VAL A 31 -7.97 -2.30 -0.01
N MET A 32 -6.82 -2.68 0.55
CA MET A 32 -5.71 -3.28 -0.17
C MET A 32 -5.27 -4.52 0.59
N ARG A 33 -5.10 -5.65 -0.10
CA ARG A 33 -4.67 -6.90 0.49
C ARG A 33 -3.50 -7.47 -0.30
N PRO A 34 -2.49 -8.04 0.39
CA PRO A 34 -1.43 -8.77 -0.29
C PRO A 34 -2.04 -9.96 -1.05
N ALA A 35 -1.50 -10.21 -2.22
CA ALA A 35 -1.86 -11.37 -3.03
C ALA A 35 -0.67 -12.32 -3.18
N SER A 36 -0.96 -13.57 -3.54
CA SER A 36 0.06 -14.57 -3.89
C SER A 36 0.76 -14.20 -5.20
N GLU A 37 1.98 -14.68 -5.37
CA GLU A 37 2.76 -14.48 -6.60
C GLU A 37 1.98 -14.93 -7.84
N GLY A 38 2.00 -14.10 -8.89
CA GLY A 38 1.31 -14.37 -10.15
C GLY A 38 -0.17 -13.98 -10.18
N THR A 39 -0.71 -13.41 -9.09
CA THR A 39 -2.09 -12.90 -9.07
C THR A 39 -2.24 -11.65 -9.95
N GLY A 40 -1.19 -10.83 -10.05
CA GLY A 40 -1.23 -9.55 -10.72
C GLY A 40 -1.97 -8.47 -9.93
N ILE A 41 -2.20 -7.32 -10.59
CA ILE A 41 -2.84 -6.15 -9.99
C ILE A 41 -4.36 -6.19 -10.26
N ILE A 42 -5.12 -6.65 -9.27
CA ILE A 42 -6.59 -6.62 -9.28
C ILE A 42 -7.05 -5.37 -8.55
N ALA A 43 -7.18 -4.27 -9.29
CA ALA A 43 -7.59 -2.97 -8.77
C ALA A 43 -8.30 -2.12 -9.83
N GLY A 44 -9.03 -1.08 -9.39
CA GLY A 44 -9.57 -0.07 -10.31
C GLY A 44 -8.46 0.76 -10.96
N GLY A 45 -8.71 1.33 -12.15
CA GLY A 45 -7.68 1.97 -12.98
C GLY A 45 -6.82 3.01 -12.27
N THR A 46 -7.43 3.87 -11.45
CA THR A 46 -6.73 4.87 -10.64
C THR A 46 -5.73 4.24 -9.66
N MET A 47 -6.12 3.16 -8.99
CA MET A 47 -5.26 2.47 -8.03
C MET A 47 -4.19 1.66 -8.75
N ARG A 48 -4.54 1.04 -9.88
CA ARG A 48 -3.60 0.28 -10.72
C ARG A 48 -2.42 1.15 -11.14
N ALA A 49 -2.67 2.36 -11.64
CA ALA A 49 -1.60 3.29 -12.02
C ALA A 49 -0.65 3.62 -10.85
N VAL A 50 -1.18 3.75 -9.64
CA VAL A 50 -0.36 3.98 -8.44
C VAL A 50 0.48 2.74 -8.11
N PHE A 51 -0.11 1.54 -8.14
CA PHE A 51 0.61 0.30 -7.85
C PHE A 51 1.72 0.01 -8.84
N GLU A 52 1.47 0.23 -10.13
CA GLU A 52 2.48 0.10 -11.20
C GLU A 52 3.65 1.07 -10.98
N ALA A 53 3.35 2.33 -10.63
CA ALA A 53 4.39 3.33 -10.36
C ALA A 53 5.24 3.02 -9.11
N VAL A 54 4.65 2.35 -8.11
CA VAL A 54 5.35 1.94 -6.87
C VAL A 54 6.13 0.63 -7.07
N GLY A 55 5.79 -0.17 -8.08
CA GLY A 55 6.41 -1.47 -8.34
C GLY A 55 5.72 -2.66 -7.67
N VAL A 56 4.47 -2.49 -7.22
CA VAL A 56 3.64 -3.60 -6.72
C VAL A 56 3.16 -4.42 -7.90
N ARG A 57 3.37 -5.75 -7.88
CA ARG A 57 2.92 -6.64 -8.96
C ARG A 57 1.71 -7.47 -8.56
N ASP A 58 1.61 -7.87 -7.31
CA ASP A 58 0.56 -8.76 -6.81
C ASP A 58 -0.24 -8.08 -5.70
N VAL A 59 -1.49 -7.69 -5.99
CA VAL A 59 -2.35 -7.02 -5.00
C VAL A 59 -3.83 -7.15 -5.35
N LEU A 60 -4.65 -7.37 -4.32
CA LEU A 60 -6.11 -7.28 -4.41
C LEU A 60 -6.56 -5.97 -3.79
N ALA A 61 -7.27 -5.13 -4.54
CA ALA A 61 -7.65 -3.83 -4.04
C ALA A 61 -9.00 -3.34 -4.54
N LYS A 62 -9.74 -2.69 -3.64
CA LYS A 62 -11.09 -2.19 -3.92
C LYS A 62 -11.28 -0.82 -3.27
N CYS A 63 -11.90 0.09 -4.03
CA CYS A 63 -12.44 1.33 -3.47
C CYS A 63 -13.89 1.12 -3.04
N ILE A 64 -14.21 1.58 -1.83
CA ILE A 64 -15.54 1.60 -1.21
C ILE A 64 -15.89 3.08 -0.99
N GLY A 65 -17.12 3.46 -1.40
CA GLY A 65 -17.57 4.85 -1.36
C GLY A 65 -17.24 5.62 -2.65
N SER A 66 -16.82 6.88 -2.50
CA SER A 66 -16.54 7.77 -3.64
C SER A 66 -15.39 7.26 -4.49
N THR A 67 -15.59 7.22 -5.81
CA THR A 67 -14.57 6.84 -6.80
C THR A 67 -13.88 8.05 -7.45
N ASN A 68 -13.94 9.22 -6.81
CA ASN A 68 -13.22 10.41 -7.30
C ASN A 68 -11.71 10.11 -7.43
N PRO A 69 -11.11 10.23 -8.63
CA PRO A 69 -9.73 9.80 -8.85
C PRO A 69 -8.72 10.46 -7.91
N VAL A 70 -8.86 11.75 -7.62
CA VAL A 70 -7.94 12.48 -6.75
C VAL A 70 -7.97 11.93 -5.32
N ASN A 71 -9.16 11.68 -4.80
CA ASN A 71 -9.32 11.17 -3.45
C ASN A 71 -8.86 9.72 -3.33
N VAL A 72 -9.13 8.90 -4.35
CA VAL A 72 -8.64 7.51 -4.43
C VAL A 72 -7.12 7.47 -4.43
N VAL A 73 -6.44 8.27 -5.27
CA VAL A 73 -4.96 8.35 -5.27
C VAL A 73 -4.44 8.73 -3.88
N ARG A 74 -5.01 9.78 -3.27
CA ARG A 74 -4.59 10.23 -1.93
C ARG A 74 -4.82 9.17 -0.85
N ALA A 75 -5.95 8.44 -0.90
CA ALA A 75 -6.23 7.35 0.02
C ALA A 75 -5.23 6.18 -0.16
N THR A 76 -4.95 5.81 -1.41
CA THR A 76 -3.97 4.75 -1.74
C THR A 76 -2.57 5.13 -1.27
N LEU A 77 -2.08 6.33 -1.59
CA LEU A 77 -0.77 6.81 -1.15
C LEU A 77 -0.69 6.90 0.38
N LYS A 78 -1.74 7.37 1.06
CA LYS A 78 -1.82 7.39 2.52
C LYS A 78 -1.65 5.99 3.12
N GLY A 79 -2.33 4.99 2.55
CA GLY A 79 -2.22 3.61 3.01
C GLY A 79 -0.84 3.01 2.76
N LEU A 80 -0.27 3.23 1.57
CA LEU A 80 1.07 2.73 1.23
C LEU A 80 2.16 3.36 2.11
N ARG A 81 2.10 4.67 2.36
CA ARG A 81 3.04 5.39 3.24
C ARG A 81 2.98 4.93 4.70
N ALA A 82 1.86 4.34 5.13
CA ALA A 82 1.68 3.82 6.48
C ALA A 82 2.23 2.39 6.68
N ILE A 83 2.79 1.77 5.64
CA ILE A 83 3.34 0.41 5.73
C ILE A 83 4.62 0.39 6.55
N ASN A 84 4.64 -0.45 7.57
CA ASN A 84 5.83 -0.74 8.35
C ASN A 84 6.36 -2.12 7.99
N SER A 85 7.66 -2.22 7.76
CA SER A 85 8.31 -3.52 7.60
C SER A 85 8.52 -4.20 8.95
N PRO A 86 8.63 -5.54 9.00
CA PRO A 86 8.96 -6.26 10.22
C PRO A 86 10.21 -5.74 10.92
N GLU A 87 11.23 -5.32 10.15
CA GLU A 87 12.48 -4.77 10.64
C GLU A 87 12.26 -3.43 11.36
N ASN A 88 11.46 -2.53 10.78
CA ASN A 88 11.11 -1.25 11.39
C ASN A 88 10.31 -1.45 12.68
N VAL A 89 9.40 -2.42 12.70
CA VAL A 89 8.60 -2.76 13.89
C VAL A 89 9.47 -3.38 14.98
N ALA A 90 10.39 -4.28 14.61
CA ALA A 90 11.33 -4.92 15.53
C ALA A 90 12.24 -3.88 16.20
N ALA A 91 12.85 -2.98 15.42
CA ALA A 91 13.68 -1.89 15.91
C ALA A 91 12.90 -0.96 16.85
N LYS A 92 11.66 -0.59 16.49
CA LYS A 92 10.79 0.25 17.33
C LYS A 92 10.41 -0.41 18.66
N ARG A 93 10.27 -1.74 18.67
CA ARG A 93 9.83 -2.51 19.85
C ARG A 93 11.00 -3.09 20.65
N GLY A 94 12.25 -2.93 20.21
CA GLY A 94 13.42 -3.53 20.86
C GLY A 94 13.42 -5.06 20.83
N LYS A 95 12.80 -5.67 19.82
CA LYS A 95 12.70 -7.12 19.65
C LYS A 95 13.49 -7.57 18.42
N SER A 96 13.79 -8.86 18.33
CA SER A 96 14.31 -9.46 17.10
C SER A 96 13.21 -9.57 16.03
N VAL A 97 13.60 -9.64 14.75
CA VAL A 97 12.66 -9.81 13.63
C VAL A 97 11.91 -11.14 13.74
N ALA A 98 12.58 -12.20 14.21
CA ALA A 98 11.98 -13.50 14.42
C ALA A 98 10.81 -13.44 15.43
N GLU A 99 10.95 -12.68 16.52
CA GLU A 99 9.88 -12.49 17.51
C GLU A 99 8.70 -11.65 17.01
N ILE A 100 8.87 -10.89 15.92
CA ILE A 100 7.79 -10.11 15.28
C ILE A 100 7.06 -10.94 14.22
N LEU A 101 7.73 -11.91 13.61
CA LEU A 101 7.18 -12.79 12.59
C LEU A 101 6.60 -14.10 13.13
N ALA A 102 6.95 -14.46 14.38
CA ALA A 102 6.35 -15.55 15.13
C ALA A 102 4.90 -15.22 15.53
#